data_AF-A0A8G2C175-F1
#
_entry.id   AF-A0A8G2C175-F1
#
_cell.length_a   1.000
_cell.length_b   1.000
_cell.length_c   1.000
_cell.angle_alpha   90.00
_cell.angle_beta   90.00
_cell.angle_gamma   90.00
#
_symmetry.space_group_name_H-M   'P 1'
#
loop_
_entity.id
_entity.type
_entity.pdbx_description
1 polymer ?
#
loop_
_entity_poly.entity_id
_entity_poly.type
_entity_poly.pdbx_seq_one_letter_code
_entity_poly.pdbx_strand_id
1 'polypeptide(L)'
;MRDVQSGPADVALRIDRVGVKNLSIPLTVRDRAKGRLHTVARVDLSVDLPAEFKGTHMSRFLEALRDMDKTLDADSCKNLLLDLRDRLHAQSSHLCFLFTYFMEQRAPVTGSPALMDYSCFLRGVLRDGEVSLMLGVEVPVMTVCPCSKAISREGAHSQRAMVRIEAQCLGMLWLEDLIAIAQESGSSPVYALLKREDEKYVTETAFAAPTFVEDVVRGAAARLAAHPKVNGFRVEVESFESIHNHSAYACIDQMDEDADAGHAGLDGSPARVR
;
A
#
# COMPACT_ATOMS: atom_id res chain seq x y z
N MET A 1 8.57 39.25 15.44
CA MET A 1 8.89 38.90 14.04
C MET A 1 7.57 38.89 13.27
N ARG A 2 7.52 39.42 12.04
CA ARG A 2 6.27 39.46 11.25
C ARG A 2 5.92 38.04 10.76
N ASP A 3 4.71 37.59 11.02
CA ASP A 3 4.19 36.34 10.47
C ASP A 3 3.74 36.56 9.02
N VAL A 4 4.57 36.13 8.08
CA VAL A 4 4.31 36.25 6.64
C VAL A 4 3.30 35.21 6.16
N GLN A 5 3.19 34.08 6.86
CA GLN A 5 2.39 32.92 6.44
C GLN A 5 0.90 33.18 6.67
N SER A 6 0.58 33.81 7.80
CA SER A 6 -0.78 34.27 8.14
C SER A 6 -1.26 35.49 7.33
N GLY A 7 -0.41 36.07 6.48
CA GLY A 7 -0.78 37.21 5.63
C GLY A 7 -1.55 36.79 4.37
N PRO A 8 -2.13 37.75 3.64
CA PRO A 8 -2.86 37.47 2.40
C PRO A 8 -1.92 36.97 1.28
N ALA A 9 -2.41 36.03 0.48
CA ALA A 9 -1.73 35.56 -0.72
C ALA A 9 -1.83 36.61 -1.85
N ASP A 10 -0.75 36.77 -2.62
CA ASP A 10 -0.75 37.64 -3.81
C ASP A 10 -1.64 37.04 -4.93
N VAL A 11 -1.77 35.72 -4.95
CA VAL A 11 -2.69 34.94 -5.79
C VAL A 11 -3.62 34.17 -4.86
N ALA A 12 -4.85 34.66 -4.69
CA ALA A 12 -5.83 34.10 -3.76
C ALA A 12 -6.53 32.86 -4.36
N LEU A 13 -5.80 31.75 -4.47
CA LEU A 13 -6.34 30.44 -4.81
C LEU A 13 -6.23 29.50 -3.61
N ARG A 14 -7.28 28.69 -3.39
CA ARG A 14 -7.24 27.59 -2.43
C ARG A 14 -6.21 26.56 -2.88
N ILE A 15 -5.41 26.06 -1.94
CA ILE A 15 -4.51 24.93 -2.19
C ILE A 15 -5.14 23.69 -1.57
N ASP A 16 -5.36 22.65 -2.38
CA ASP A 16 -6.00 21.42 -1.90
C ASP A 16 -5.12 20.67 -0.89
N ARG A 17 -3.80 20.66 -1.12
CA ARG A 17 -2.83 19.99 -0.24
C ARG A 17 -1.51 20.75 -0.17
N VAL A 18 -1.11 21.12 1.03
CA VAL A 18 0.20 21.69 1.34
C VAL A 18 0.76 21.05 2.62
N GLY A 19 2.07 20.77 2.66
CA GLY A 19 2.71 20.18 3.83
C GLY A 19 4.10 19.64 3.54
N VAL A 20 4.44 18.54 4.21
CA VAL A 20 5.76 17.90 4.18
C VAL A 20 5.66 16.49 3.60
N LYS A 21 6.69 16.09 2.83
CA LYS A 21 6.78 14.74 2.25
C LYS A 21 8.13 14.11 2.54
N ASN A 22 8.18 12.78 2.48
CA ASN A 22 9.39 11.97 2.58
C ASN A 22 10.16 12.14 3.91
N LEU A 23 9.44 12.27 5.03
CA LEU A 23 10.04 12.28 6.37
C LEU A 23 10.29 10.84 6.84
N SER A 24 11.53 10.50 7.17
CA SER A 24 11.88 9.18 7.71
C SER A 24 11.77 9.15 9.23
N ILE A 25 10.97 8.23 9.77
CA ILE A 25 10.82 8.03 11.23
C ILE A 25 10.83 6.55 11.60
N PRO A 26 11.23 6.18 12.83
CA PRO A 26 10.95 4.86 13.37
C PRO A 26 9.44 4.68 13.58
N LEU A 27 8.93 3.49 13.27
CA LEU A 27 7.54 3.11 13.40
C LEU A 27 7.43 1.70 14.00
N THR A 28 6.42 1.47 14.83
CA THR A 28 6.06 0.15 15.35
C THR A 28 4.73 -0.26 14.74
N VAL A 29 4.68 -1.40 14.06
CA VAL A 29 3.46 -1.94 13.47
C VAL A 29 3.08 -3.24 14.17
N ARG A 30 1.80 -3.62 14.09
CA ARG A 30 1.31 -4.88 14.64
C ARG A 30 1.77 -6.03 13.76
N ASP A 31 2.16 -7.13 14.41
CA ASP A 31 2.54 -8.38 13.76
C ASP A 31 1.71 -9.50 14.37
N ARG A 32 1.05 -10.31 13.54
CA ARG A 32 0.14 -11.37 14.02
C ARG A 32 0.86 -12.45 14.83
N ALA A 33 2.09 -12.79 14.47
CA ALA A 33 2.84 -13.88 15.06
C ALA A 33 3.69 -13.44 16.26
N LYS A 34 4.32 -12.27 16.16
CA LYS A 34 5.28 -11.71 17.12
C LYS A 34 4.69 -10.60 17.99
N GLY A 35 3.47 -10.16 17.70
CA GLY A 35 2.76 -9.08 18.37
C GLY A 35 3.13 -7.69 17.81
N ARG A 36 4.43 -7.41 17.66
CA ARG A 36 4.95 -6.12 17.16
C ARG A 36 6.17 -6.30 16.25
N LEU A 37 6.29 -5.39 15.29
CA LEU A 37 7.44 -5.24 14.40
C LEU A 37 7.89 -3.79 14.40
N HIS A 38 9.20 -3.55 14.57
CA HIS A 38 9.80 -2.23 14.44
C HIS A 38 10.37 -2.06 13.03
N THR A 39 10.04 -0.95 12.37
CA THR A 39 10.44 -0.63 11.01
C THR A 39 10.75 0.87 10.88
N VAL A 40 11.14 1.29 9.69
CA VAL A 40 11.29 2.71 9.32
C VAL A 40 10.18 3.04 8.32
N ALA A 41 9.49 4.15 8.57
CA ALA A 41 8.46 4.65 7.68
C ALA A 41 8.89 5.96 7.02
N ARG A 42 8.51 6.13 5.75
CA ARG A 42 8.44 7.43 5.09
C ARG A 42 7.04 8.00 5.31
N VAL A 43 6.97 9.26 5.71
CA VAL A 43 5.74 9.93 6.10
C VAL A 43 5.50 11.17 5.27
N ASP A 44 4.30 11.26 4.71
CA ASP A 44 3.77 12.45 4.05
C ASP A 44 2.60 12.98 4.87
N LEU A 45 2.63 14.27 5.21
CA LEU A 45 1.57 14.96 5.96
C LEU A 45 1.17 16.22 5.21
N SER A 46 -0.13 16.47 5.06
CA SER A 46 -0.62 17.67 4.38
C SER A 46 -2.00 18.08 4.87
N VAL A 47 -2.34 19.35 4.68
CA VAL A 47 -3.67 19.93 4.94
C VAL A 47 -4.10 20.79 3.75
N ASP A 48 -5.38 21.17 3.67
CA ASP A 48 -5.82 22.22 2.75
C ASP A 48 -5.41 23.61 3.28
N LEU A 49 -5.26 24.58 2.36
CA LEU A 49 -4.98 25.97 2.69
C LEU A 49 -6.01 26.88 2.01
N PRO A 50 -6.82 27.61 2.79
CA PRO A 50 -7.73 28.63 2.26
C PRO A 50 -6.99 29.72 1.48
N ALA A 51 -7.66 30.29 0.46
CA ALA A 51 -7.13 31.34 -0.42
C ALA A 51 -6.68 32.63 0.30
N GLU A 52 -7.18 32.84 1.53
CA GLU A 52 -6.87 34.00 2.36
C GLU A 52 -5.49 33.94 3.03
N PHE A 53 -4.87 32.75 3.12
CA PHE A 53 -3.55 32.57 3.72
C PHE A 53 -2.46 32.39 2.67
N LYS A 54 -1.34 33.09 2.86
CA LYS A 54 -0.17 33.00 2.00
C LYS A 54 0.59 31.69 2.15
N GLY A 55 0.55 31.07 3.32
CA GLY A 55 1.23 29.80 3.55
C GLY A 55 0.86 29.12 4.86
N THR A 56 1.23 27.85 4.97
CA THR A 56 1.08 27.07 6.20
C THR A 56 2.37 27.06 7.03
N HIS A 57 2.28 26.83 8.33
CA HIS A 57 3.42 26.75 9.24
C HIS A 57 4.08 25.36 9.23
N MET A 58 5.12 25.20 8.40
CA MET A 58 5.77 23.90 8.15
C MET A 58 6.30 23.17 9.41
N SER A 59 6.80 23.88 10.42
CA SER A 59 7.31 23.24 11.65
C SER A 59 6.22 22.51 12.42
N ARG A 60 4.95 22.95 12.33
CA ARG A 60 3.82 22.37 13.06
C ARG A 60 3.54 20.93 12.64
N PHE A 61 3.84 20.55 11.39
CA PHE A 61 3.76 19.15 10.95
C PHE A 61 4.75 18.26 11.70
N LEU A 62 5.99 18.72 11.89
CA LEU A 62 7.02 17.97 12.61
C LEU A 62 6.72 17.92 14.11
N GLU A 63 6.15 18.99 14.67
CA GLU A 63 5.70 19.01 16.07
C GLU A 63 4.58 18.00 16.30
N ALA A 64 3.53 18.00 15.47
CA ALA A 64 2.45 17.02 15.53
C ALA A 64 2.97 15.59 15.37
N LEU A 65 3.88 15.38 14.41
CA LEU A 65 4.49 14.08 14.22
C LEU A 65 5.34 13.68 15.43
N ARG A 66 6.14 14.57 16.02
CA ARG A 66 6.96 14.26 17.21
C ARG A 66 6.11 13.80 18.39
N ASP A 67 4.96 14.43 18.58
CA ASP A 67 4.09 14.19 19.73
C ASP A 67 3.20 12.92 19.55
N MET A 68 3.16 12.34 18.34
CA MET A 68 2.43 11.10 18.03
C MET A 68 3.07 9.85 18.66
N ASP A 69 2.23 8.94 19.19
CA ASP A 69 2.61 7.55 19.47
C ASP A 69 3.10 6.87 18.18
N LYS A 70 4.28 6.26 18.21
CA LYS A 70 4.90 5.59 17.06
C LYS A 70 4.36 4.21 16.79
N THR A 71 3.32 3.77 17.51
CA THR A 71 2.53 2.59 17.17
C THR A 71 1.54 2.94 16.07
N LEU A 72 1.60 2.25 14.93
CA LEU A 72 0.67 2.44 13.82
C LEU A 72 -0.62 1.67 14.08
N ASP A 73 -1.66 2.40 14.46
CA ASP A 73 -3.03 1.91 14.61
C ASP A 73 -4.04 3.01 14.25
N ALA A 74 -5.33 2.66 14.27
CA ALA A 74 -6.38 3.58 13.86
C ALA A 74 -6.48 4.81 14.77
N ASP A 75 -6.26 4.63 16.08
CA ASP A 75 -6.37 5.71 17.05
C ASP A 75 -5.21 6.69 16.93
N SER A 76 -3.97 6.19 16.78
CA SER A 76 -2.80 7.05 16.58
C SER A 76 -2.89 7.85 15.28
N CYS A 77 -3.39 7.25 14.20
CA CYS A 77 -3.64 7.93 12.93
C CYS A 77 -4.75 8.98 13.05
N LYS A 78 -5.88 8.63 13.67
CA LYS A 78 -6.99 9.56 13.91
C LYS A 78 -6.55 10.76 14.75
N ASN A 79 -5.82 10.53 15.83
CA ASN A 79 -5.31 11.59 16.69
C ASN A 79 -4.33 12.51 15.95
N LEU A 80 -3.44 11.96 15.12
CA LEU A 80 -2.53 12.77 14.31
C LEU A 80 -3.28 13.61 13.27
N LEU A 81 -4.30 13.06 12.60
CA LEU A 81 -5.13 13.81 11.66
C LEU A 81 -5.84 14.99 12.33
N LEU A 82 -6.43 14.76 13.51
CA LEU A 82 -7.10 15.80 14.29
C LEU A 82 -6.09 16.87 14.76
N ASP A 83 -4.93 16.46 15.29
CA ASP A 83 -3.89 17.37 15.74
C ASP A 83 -3.35 18.25 14.60
N LEU A 84 -3.16 17.68 13.40
CA LEU A 84 -2.78 18.43 12.21
C LEU A 84 -3.84 19.47 11.84
N ARG A 85 -5.11 19.06 11.75
CA ARG A 85 -6.21 19.98 11.43
C ARG A 85 -6.25 21.16 12.42
N ASP A 86 -6.15 20.87 13.70
CA ASP A 86 -6.32 21.87 14.76
C ASP A 86 -5.10 22.81 14.85
N ARG A 87 -3.87 22.27 14.77
CA ARG A 87 -2.64 23.09 14.79
C ARG A 87 -2.48 23.96 13.56
N LEU A 88 -2.98 23.52 12.40
CA LEU A 88 -2.81 24.22 11.13
C LEU A 88 -4.05 24.99 10.70
N HIS A 89 -5.13 24.96 11.50
CA HIS A 89 -6.41 25.63 11.24
C HIS A 89 -7.00 25.31 9.86
N ALA A 90 -6.92 24.04 9.47
CA ALA A 90 -7.38 23.54 8.17
C ALA A 90 -8.78 22.90 8.26
N GLN A 91 -9.43 22.68 7.13
CA GLN A 91 -10.71 21.96 7.06
C GLN A 91 -10.51 20.44 6.98
N SER A 92 -9.37 20.04 6.41
CA SER A 92 -9.01 18.67 6.10
C SER A 92 -7.54 18.41 6.39
N SER A 93 -7.24 17.17 6.73
CA SER A 93 -5.86 16.72 6.92
C SER A 93 -5.67 15.35 6.31
N HIS A 94 -4.43 15.08 5.92
CA HIS A 94 -4.04 13.87 5.23
C HIS A 94 -2.71 13.37 5.79
N LEU A 95 -2.61 12.06 5.94
CA LEU A 95 -1.38 11.37 6.27
C LEU A 95 -1.17 10.17 5.36
N CYS A 96 0.09 9.81 5.16
CA CYS A 96 0.48 8.57 4.52
C CYS A 96 1.76 8.06 5.18
N PHE A 97 1.71 6.85 5.74
CA PHE A 97 2.88 6.10 6.18
C PHE A 97 3.20 5.04 5.13
N LEU A 98 4.42 5.03 4.60
CA LEU A 98 4.94 3.96 3.75
C LEU A 98 6.07 3.25 4.50
N PHE A 99 6.02 1.93 4.60
CA PHE A 99 6.98 1.16 5.40
C PHE A 99 7.17 -0.25 4.84
N THR A 100 8.30 -0.87 5.21
CA THR A 100 8.54 -2.28 4.90
C THR A 100 8.00 -3.15 6.02
N TYR A 101 7.20 -4.15 5.66
CA TYR A 101 6.72 -5.20 6.56
C TYR A 101 7.45 -6.50 6.27
N PHE A 102 7.95 -7.18 7.30
CA PHE A 102 8.64 -8.47 7.15
C PHE A 102 7.78 -9.59 7.72
N MET A 103 7.61 -10.65 6.94
CA MET A 103 6.88 -11.85 7.34
C MET A 103 7.76 -13.09 7.13
N GLU A 104 7.80 -13.99 8.12
CA GLU A 104 8.42 -15.30 7.92
C GLU A 104 7.54 -16.14 7.01
N GLN A 105 8.13 -16.69 5.95
CA GLN A 105 7.52 -17.67 5.07
C GLN A 105 8.29 -18.97 5.12
N ARG A 106 7.55 -20.08 4.97
CA ARG A 106 8.12 -21.42 4.93
C ARG A 106 8.04 -21.94 3.52
N ALA A 107 9.15 -22.49 3.03
CA ALA A 107 9.19 -23.16 1.75
C ALA A 107 8.19 -24.33 1.72
N PRO A 108 7.48 -24.56 0.59
CA PRO A 108 6.30 -25.41 0.55
C PRO A 108 6.58 -26.91 0.76
N VAL A 109 7.80 -27.39 0.52
CA VAL A 109 8.17 -28.81 0.69
C VAL A 109 9.07 -28.98 1.91
N THR A 110 10.17 -28.25 1.98
CA THR A 110 11.17 -28.40 3.04
C THR A 110 10.76 -27.74 4.36
N GLY A 111 9.80 -26.81 4.32
CA GLY A 111 9.45 -25.97 5.46
C GLY A 111 10.54 -25.01 5.90
N SER A 112 11.59 -24.82 5.08
CA SER A 112 12.72 -23.94 5.40
C SER A 112 12.21 -22.50 5.61
N PRO A 113 12.45 -21.88 6.78
CA PRO A 113 11.97 -20.54 7.07
C PRO A 113 12.88 -19.48 6.44
N ALA A 114 12.28 -18.43 5.88
CA ALA A 114 12.98 -17.24 5.43
C ALA A 114 12.09 -16.00 5.58
N LEU A 115 12.70 -14.83 5.79
CA LEU A 115 11.98 -13.57 5.81
C LEU A 115 11.72 -13.08 4.38
N MET A 116 10.50 -12.64 4.14
CA MET A 116 10.08 -11.92 2.95
C MET A 116 9.65 -10.51 3.34
N ASP A 117 10.03 -9.53 2.54
CA ASP A 117 9.65 -8.13 2.70
C ASP A 117 8.48 -7.74 1.78
N TYR A 118 7.66 -6.83 2.27
CA TYR A 118 6.52 -6.26 1.57
C TYR A 118 6.51 -4.75 1.72
N SER A 119 6.20 -4.04 0.62
CA SER A 119 5.95 -2.61 0.70
C SER A 119 4.51 -2.39 1.14
N CYS A 120 4.33 -1.79 2.31
CA CYS A 120 3.04 -1.53 2.91
C CYS A 120 2.84 -0.03 3.09
N PHE A 121 1.58 0.38 3.15
CA PHE A 121 1.24 1.74 3.47
C PHE A 121 -0.10 1.85 4.19
N LEU A 122 -0.23 2.92 4.97
CA LEU A 122 -1.49 3.33 5.58
C LEU A 122 -1.74 4.78 5.18
N ARG A 123 -2.88 5.04 4.57
CA ARG A 123 -3.36 6.40 4.25
C ARG A 123 -4.51 6.75 5.18
N GLY A 124 -4.54 8.00 5.58
CA GLY A 124 -5.60 8.55 6.41
C GLY A 124 -6.02 9.91 5.90
N VAL A 125 -7.33 10.14 5.87
CA VAL A 125 -7.92 11.41 5.48
C VAL A 125 -8.94 11.79 6.55
N LEU A 126 -8.89 13.04 6.99
CA LEU A 126 -9.92 13.68 7.79
C LEU A 126 -10.57 14.76 6.93
N ARG A 127 -11.88 14.64 6.70
CA ARG A 127 -12.72 15.64 6.02
C ARG A 127 -14.08 15.69 6.68
N ASP A 128 -14.64 16.88 6.84
CA ASP A 128 -15.97 17.10 7.43
C ASP A 128 -16.17 16.44 8.81
N GLY A 129 -15.07 16.26 9.56
CA GLY A 129 -15.06 15.61 10.87
C GLY A 129 -14.98 14.08 10.84
N GLU A 130 -15.02 13.47 9.65
CA GLU A 130 -14.94 12.02 9.47
C GLU A 130 -13.54 11.57 9.06
N VAL A 131 -13.07 10.48 9.68
CA VAL A 131 -11.78 9.88 9.37
C VAL A 131 -11.99 8.63 8.53
N SER A 132 -11.36 8.61 7.35
CA SER A 132 -11.25 7.42 6.51
C SER A 132 -9.80 6.93 6.53
N LEU A 133 -9.62 5.64 6.82
CA LEU A 133 -8.32 4.97 6.80
C LEU A 133 -8.33 3.87 5.73
N MET A 134 -7.23 3.78 5.00
CA MET A 134 -7.00 2.75 4.01
C MET A 134 -5.63 2.10 4.25
N LEU A 135 -5.62 0.78 4.25
CA LEU A 135 -4.43 -0.05 4.38
C LEU A 135 -4.10 -0.64 3.03
N GLY A 136 -2.82 -0.67 2.66
CA GLY A 136 -2.41 -1.29 1.42
C GLY A 136 -1.06 -1.97 1.46
N VAL A 137 -0.86 -2.85 0.49
CA VAL A 137 0.32 -3.70 0.37
C VAL A 137 0.61 -4.02 -1.10
N GLU A 138 1.89 -4.08 -1.43
CA GLU A 138 2.40 -4.61 -2.69
C GLU A 138 3.04 -5.98 -2.47
N VAL A 139 2.53 -6.99 -3.18
CA VAL A 139 2.86 -8.40 -2.99
C VAL A 139 3.39 -8.99 -4.30
N PRO A 140 4.65 -9.44 -4.35
CA PRO A 140 5.17 -10.11 -5.53
C PRO A 140 4.59 -11.53 -5.63
N VAL A 141 4.13 -11.87 -6.82
CA VAL A 141 3.66 -13.21 -7.19
C VAL A 141 4.33 -13.68 -8.48
N MET A 142 4.28 -14.98 -8.75
CA MET A 142 4.62 -15.54 -10.05
C MET A 142 3.35 -15.73 -10.88
N THR A 143 3.43 -15.41 -12.17
CA THR A 143 2.39 -15.74 -13.15
C THR A 143 2.98 -16.61 -14.25
N VAL A 144 2.20 -17.59 -14.72
CA VAL A 144 2.50 -18.40 -15.90
C VAL A 144 1.41 -18.13 -16.94
N CYS A 145 1.80 -17.76 -18.15
CA CYS A 145 0.84 -17.35 -19.17
C CYS A 145 0.03 -18.56 -19.71
N PRO A 146 -1.31 -18.59 -19.56
CA PRO A 146 -2.15 -19.65 -20.09
C PRO A 146 -2.03 -19.80 -21.61
N CYS A 147 -1.94 -18.67 -22.32
CA CYS A 147 -1.80 -18.64 -23.78
C CYS A 147 -0.51 -19.32 -24.23
N SER A 148 0.62 -18.93 -23.65
CA SER A 148 1.94 -19.50 -23.98
C SER A 148 2.00 -21.00 -23.72
N LYS A 149 1.43 -21.45 -22.59
CA LYS A 149 1.35 -22.88 -22.25
C LYS A 149 0.49 -23.66 -23.24
N ALA A 150 -0.59 -23.08 -23.74
CA ALA A 150 -1.52 -23.75 -24.66
C ALA A 150 -0.93 -23.95 -26.07
N ILE A 151 -0.05 -23.05 -26.53
CA ILE A 151 0.48 -23.07 -27.90
C ILE A 151 1.89 -23.69 -28.02
N SER A 152 2.62 -23.78 -26.92
CA SER A 152 4.00 -24.29 -26.91
C SER A 152 4.01 -25.80 -26.73
N ARG A 153 4.93 -26.50 -27.44
CA ARG A 153 5.11 -27.96 -27.24
C ARG A 153 5.67 -28.29 -25.87
N GLU A 154 6.55 -27.43 -25.36
CA GLU A 154 7.23 -27.57 -24.08
C GLU A 154 7.32 -26.19 -23.43
N GLY A 155 7.12 -26.15 -22.12
CA GLY A 155 7.24 -24.92 -21.34
C GLY A 155 6.15 -23.88 -21.63
N ALA A 156 6.34 -22.71 -21.01
CA ALA A 156 5.52 -21.51 -21.12
C ALA A 156 6.35 -20.35 -20.53
N HIS A 157 6.15 -19.13 -21.02
CA HIS A 157 6.78 -17.99 -20.34
C HIS A 157 6.08 -17.70 -19.01
N SER A 158 6.89 -17.27 -18.05
CA SER A 158 6.47 -16.93 -16.70
C SER A 158 7.30 -15.76 -16.19
N GLN A 159 6.72 -14.96 -15.31
CA GLN A 159 7.37 -13.75 -14.81
C GLN A 159 6.88 -13.39 -13.41
N ARG A 160 7.58 -12.43 -12.80
CA ARG A 160 7.11 -11.76 -11.60
C ARG A 160 6.00 -10.79 -11.97
N ALA A 161 4.93 -10.80 -11.20
CA ALA A 161 3.91 -9.76 -11.19
C ALA A 161 3.85 -9.13 -9.79
N MET A 162 3.39 -7.89 -9.73
CA MET A 162 3.12 -7.18 -8.49
C MET A 162 1.61 -7.02 -8.33
N VAL A 163 1.06 -7.54 -7.24
CA VAL A 163 -0.33 -7.31 -6.84
C VAL A 163 -0.34 -6.22 -5.79
N ARG A 164 -0.92 -5.07 -6.11
CA ARG A 164 -1.12 -3.95 -5.19
C ARG A 164 -2.56 -3.97 -4.73
N ILE A 165 -2.77 -4.09 -3.42
CA ILE A 165 -4.08 -4.04 -2.80
C ILE A 165 -4.17 -2.79 -1.93
N GLU A 166 -5.29 -2.08 -2.06
CA GLU A 166 -5.72 -1.00 -1.19
C GLU A 166 -7.10 -1.35 -0.64
N ALA A 167 -7.27 -1.33 0.68
CA ALA A 167 -8.50 -1.73 1.33
C ALA A 167 -8.93 -0.71 2.39
N GLN A 168 -10.18 -0.28 2.30
CA GLN A 168 -10.87 0.45 3.36
C GLN A 168 -11.31 -0.54 4.43
N CYS A 169 -11.12 -0.18 5.70
CA CYS A 169 -11.22 -1.11 6.82
C CYS A 169 -12.43 -0.78 7.73
N LEU A 170 -13.35 -1.74 7.93
CA LEU A 170 -14.43 -1.66 8.94
C LEU A 170 -13.95 -2.01 10.37
N GLY A 171 -12.68 -1.75 10.67
CA GLY A 171 -12.03 -2.11 11.94
C GLY A 171 -10.62 -2.65 11.73
N MET A 172 -10.17 -3.53 12.62
CA MET A 172 -8.83 -4.10 12.53
C MET A 172 -8.75 -5.11 11.37
N LEU A 173 -7.95 -4.77 10.36
CA LEU A 173 -7.54 -5.62 9.24
C LEU A 173 -6.04 -5.88 9.35
N TRP A 174 -5.62 -7.12 9.15
CA TRP A 174 -4.22 -7.49 9.18
C TRP A 174 -3.58 -7.37 7.80
N LEU A 175 -2.32 -6.91 7.76
CA LEU A 175 -1.52 -6.93 6.53
C LEU A 175 -1.37 -8.35 6.00
N GLU A 176 -1.22 -9.34 6.89
CA GLU A 176 -1.06 -10.75 6.53
C GLU A 176 -2.27 -11.31 5.78
N ASP A 177 -3.49 -10.83 6.04
CA ASP A 177 -4.68 -11.27 5.27
C ASP A 177 -4.62 -10.72 3.84
N LEU A 178 -4.24 -9.45 3.66
CA LEU A 178 -4.06 -8.87 2.32
C LEU A 178 -2.93 -9.55 1.54
N ILE A 179 -1.82 -9.87 2.24
CA ILE A 179 -0.70 -10.60 1.67
C ILE A 179 -1.15 -11.98 1.19
N ALA A 180 -1.86 -12.73 2.02
CA ALA A 180 -2.38 -14.04 1.65
C ALA A 180 -3.33 -13.97 0.45
N ILE A 181 -4.28 -13.02 0.44
CA ILE A 181 -5.21 -12.81 -0.66
C ILE A 181 -4.47 -12.59 -1.98
N ALA A 182 -3.45 -11.74 -2.00
CA ALA A 182 -2.63 -11.50 -3.18
C ALA A 182 -1.84 -12.75 -3.61
N GLN A 183 -1.15 -13.41 -2.67
CA GLN A 183 -0.36 -14.62 -2.93
C GLN A 183 -1.21 -15.75 -3.54
N GLU A 184 -2.42 -15.95 -3.05
CA GLU A 184 -3.37 -16.96 -3.54
C GLU A 184 -4.03 -16.62 -4.88
N SER A 185 -3.79 -15.43 -5.41
CA SER A 185 -4.37 -14.97 -6.67
C SER A 185 -3.41 -15.15 -7.85
N GLY A 186 -2.10 -15.27 -7.61
CA GLY A 186 -1.10 -15.59 -8.63
C GLY A 186 -1.07 -17.08 -9.00
N SER A 187 -0.27 -17.45 -10.01
CA SER A 187 0.00 -18.87 -10.30
C SER A 187 0.77 -19.52 -9.15
N SER A 188 1.64 -18.76 -8.47
CA SER A 188 2.32 -19.19 -7.25
C SER A 188 2.83 -17.99 -6.43
N PRO A 189 2.93 -18.12 -5.09
CA PRO A 189 3.65 -17.15 -4.26
C PRO A 189 5.15 -17.09 -4.60
N VAL A 190 5.80 -16.00 -4.23
CA VAL A 190 7.27 -15.87 -4.27
C VAL A 190 7.85 -16.15 -2.89
N TYR A 191 8.95 -16.90 -2.84
CA TYR A 191 9.66 -17.28 -1.63
C TYR A 191 11.11 -16.77 -1.66
N ALA A 192 11.63 -16.30 -0.52
CA ALA A 192 13.02 -15.85 -0.39
C ALA A 192 14.03 -17.01 -0.43
N LEU A 193 13.61 -18.20 0.00
CA LEU A 193 14.47 -19.38 0.08
C LEU A 193 13.71 -20.62 -0.40
N LEU A 194 14.25 -21.27 -1.43
CA LEU A 194 13.78 -22.54 -1.97
C LEU A 194 14.97 -23.49 -2.10
N LYS A 195 14.82 -24.74 -1.67
CA LYS A 195 15.75 -25.82 -2.05
C LYS A 195 15.22 -26.50 -3.32
N ARG A 196 15.99 -27.44 -3.87
CA ARG A 196 15.67 -28.11 -5.15
C ARG A 196 14.27 -28.73 -5.21
N GLU A 197 13.83 -29.38 -4.13
CA GLU A 197 12.50 -29.99 -4.07
C GLU A 197 11.38 -28.94 -3.96
N ASP A 198 11.64 -27.81 -3.30
CA ASP A 198 10.72 -26.68 -3.27
C ASP A 198 10.61 -26.01 -4.64
N GLU A 199 11.74 -25.79 -5.32
CA GLU A 199 11.80 -25.19 -6.66
C GLU A 199 11.04 -26.05 -7.68
N LYS A 200 11.22 -27.37 -7.63
CA LYS A 200 10.43 -28.32 -8.43
C LYS A 200 8.94 -28.13 -8.16
N TYR A 201 8.52 -28.16 -6.89
CA TYR A 201 7.13 -28.03 -6.51
C TYR A 201 6.51 -26.71 -6.97
N VAL A 202 7.18 -25.58 -6.70
CA VAL A 202 6.72 -24.24 -7.09
C VAL A 202 6.56 -24.14 -8.60
N THR A 203 7.52 -24.66 -9.37
CA THR A 203 7.46 -24.63 -10.83
C THR A 203 6.31 -25.48 -11.36
N GLU A 204 6.18 -26.74 -10.90
CA GLU A 204 5.14 -27.65 -11.37
C GLU A 204 3.72 -27.14 -11.03
N THR A 205 3.54 -26.63 -9.80
CA THR A 205 2.25 -26.09 -9.35
C THR A 205 1.87 -24.80 -10.08
N ALA A 206 2.81 -23.87 -10.26
CA ALA A 206 2.58 -22.65 -11.02
C ALA A 206 2.20 -22.97 -12.48
N PHE A 207 2.90 -23.90 -13.11
CA PHE A 207 2.59 -24.32 -14.48
C PHE A 207 1.25 -25.04 -14.54
N ALA A 208 0.84 -25.78 -13.52
CA ALA A 208 -0.47 -26.43 -13.46
C ALA A 208 -1.63 -25.42 -13.33
N ALA A 209 -1.40 -24.26 -12.71
CA ALA A 209 -2.38 -23.20 -12.49
C ALA A 209 -1.97 -21.86 -13.17
N PRO A 210 -1.88 -21.81 -14.51
CA PRO A 210 -1.51 -20.59 -15.21
C PRO A 210 -2.62 -19.54 -15.09
N THR A 211 -2.24 -18.26 -15.01
CA THR A 211 -3.19 -17.13 -14.86
C THR A 211 -2.79 -15.94 -15.74
N PHE A 212 -3.79 -15.25 -16.30
CA PHE A 212 -3.59 -13.91 -16.86
C PHE A 212 -3.65 -12.84 -15.76
N VAL A 213 -3.23 -11.61 -16.07
CA VAL A 213 -3.37 -10.47 -15.12
C VAL A 213 -4.83 -10.23 -14.74
N GLU A 214 -5.76 -10.47 -15.67
CA GLU A 214 -7.19 -10.36 -15.45
C GLU A 214 -7.72 -11.45 -14.49
N ASP A 215 -7.12 -12.64 -14.49
CA ASP A 215 -7.51 -13.71 -13.55
C ASP A 215 -7.00 -13.40 -12.15
N VAL A 216 -5.77 -12.89 -12.03
CA VAL A 216 -5.18 -12.49 -10.75
C VAL A 216 -5.99 -11.36 -10.12
N VAL A 217 -6.31 -10.29 -10.87
CA VAL A 217 -7.05 -9.15 -10.32
C VAL A 217 -8.47 -9.55 -9.90
N ARG A 218 -9.16 -10.40 -10.69
CA ARG A 218 -10.49 -10.92 -10.33
C ARG A 218 -10.42 -11.82 -9.10
N GLY A 219 -9.41 -12.68 -9.01
CA GLY A 219 -9.19 -13.57 -7.88
C GLY A 219 -8.95 -12.82 -6.56
N ALA A 220 -8.16 -11.75 -6.60
CA ALA A 220 -7.91 -10.90 -5.45
C ALA A 220 -9.16 -10.08 -5.07
N ALA A 221 -9.80 -9.44 -6.05
CA ALA A 221 -11.02 -8.67 -5.84
C ALA A 221 -12.16 -9.51 -5.25
N ALA A 222 -12.38 -10.73 -5.75
CA ALA A 222 -13.41 -11.62 -5.23
C ALA A 222 -13.17 -12.00 -3.75
N ARG A 223 -11.92 -12.24 -3.36
CA ARG A 223 -11.55 -12.52 -1.97
C ARG A 223 -11.72 -11.29 -1.07
N LEU A 224 -11.37 -10.09 -1.55
CA LEU A 224 -11.57 -8.85 -0.82
C LEU A 224 -13.05 -8.54 -0.61
N ALA A 225 -13.87 -8.70 -1.65
CA ALA A 225 -15.32 -8.52 -1.56
C ALA A 225 -15.98 -9.48 -0.56
N ALA A 226 -15.42 -10.68 -0.39
CA ALA A 226 -15.87 -11.66 0.60
C ALA A 226 -15.30 -11.42 2.01
N HIS A 227 -14.32 -10.52 2.17
CA HIS A 227 -13.64 -10.32 3.45
C HIS A 227 -14.48 -9.44 4.40
N PRO A 228 -14.84 -9.91 5.61
CA PRO A 228 -15.81 -9.24 6.48
C PRO A 228 -15.34 -7.90 7.09
N LYS A 229 -14.07 -7.53 6.89
CA LYS A 229 -13.47 -6.28 7.37
C LYS A 229 -13.17 -5.28 6.26
N VAL A 230 -13.47 -5.61 5.01
CA VAL A 230 -13.23 -4.75 3.84
C VAL A 230 -14.59 -4.24 3.35
N ASN A 231 -14.76 -2.92 3.22
CA ASN A 231 -15.97 -2.30 2.67
C ASN A 231 -15.76 -1.61 1.31
N GLY A 232 -14.52 -1.32 0.95
CA GLY A 232 -14.13 -0.78 -0.33
C GLY A 232 -12.69 -1.15 -0.62
N PHE A 233 -12.34 -1.35 -1.87
CA PHE A 233 -10.98 -1.76 -2.23
C PHE A 233 -10.61 -1.38 -3.65
N ARG A 234 -9.31 -1.35 -3.91
CA ARG A 234 -8.72 -1.29 -5.23
C ARG A 234 -7.63 -2.34 -5.34
N VAL A 235 -7.65 -3.09 -6.43
CA VAL A 235 -6.61 -4.08 -6.75
C VAL A 235 -6.02 -3.74 -8.09
N GLU A 236 -4.70 -3.61 -8.13
CA GLU A 236 -3.92 -3.45 -9.35
C GLU A 236 -2.95 -4.61 -9.50
N VAL A 237 -2.83 -5.14 -10.71
CA VAL A 237 -1.87 -6.19 -11.05
C VAL A 237 -1.01 -5.69 -12.18
N GLU A 238 0.30 -5.64 -11.96
CA GLU A 238 1.29 -5.33 -12.99
C GLU A 238 2.21 -6.54 -13.19
N SER A 239 2.15 -7.17 -14.37
CA SER A 239 3.02 -8.27 -14.77
C SER A 239 4.20 -7.75 -15.60
N PHE A 240 5.43 -8.01 -15.14
CA PHE A 240 6.65 -7.60 -15.82
C PHE A 240 7.00 -8.61 -16.91
N GLU A 241 6.42 -8.44 -18.10
CA GLU A 241 6.47 -9.45 -19.16
C GLU A 241 7.90 -9.89 -19.47
N SER A 242 8.15 -11.20 -19.42
CA SER A 242 9.49 -11.77 -19.66
C SER A 242 9.93 -11.71 -21.12
N ILE A 243 8.97 -11.60 -22.04
CA ILE A 243 9.19 -11.62 -23.50
C ILE A 243 8.92 -10.27 -24.17
N HIS A 244 8.53 -9.25 -23.40
CA HIS A 244 8.23 -7.91 -23.89
C HIS A 244 8.88 -6.85 -23.00
N ASN A 245 9.18 -5.67 -23.55
CA ASN A 245 9.78 -4.56 -22.80
C ASN A 245 8.70 -3.57 -22.29
N HIS A 246 7.58 -4.11 -21.83
CA HIS A 246 6.47 -3.37 -21.22
C HIS A 246 5.73 -4.29 -20.26
N SER A 247 4.94 -3.74 -19.34
CA SER A 247 4.12 -4.51 -18.41
C SER A 247 2.74 -4.79 -18.98
N ALA A 248 2.16 -5.96 -18.66
CA ALA A 248 0.72 -6.18 -18.75
C ALA A 248 0.06 -5.70 -17.45
N TYR A 249 -1.11 -5.07 -17.54
CA TYR A 249 -1.76 -4.41 -16.40
C TYR A 249 -3.26 -4.64 -16.36
N ALA A 250 -3.81 -4.83 -15.16
CA ALA A 250 -5.24 -4.86 -14.91
C ALA A 250 -5.58 -4.23 -13.55
N CYS A 251 -6.76 -3.59 -13.45
CA CYS A 251 -7.23 -2.95 -12.24
C CYS A 251 -8.72 -3.21 -12.02
N ILE A 252 -9.11 -3.46 -10.78
CA ILE A 252 -10.50 -3.40 -10.31
C ILE A 252 -10.55 -2.39 -9.16
N ASP A 253 -11.37 -1.36 -9.33
CA ASP A 253 -11.59 -0.32 -8.34
C ASP A 253 -13.06 -0.36 -7.87
N GLN A 254 -13.24 -0.52 -6.57
CA GLN A 254 -14.52 -0.51 -5.85
C GLN A 254 -14.38 0.32 -4.56
N MET A 255 -13.57 1.38 -4.59
CA MET A 255 -13.57 2.37 -3.52
C MET A 255 -14.81 3.28 -3.64
N ASP A 256 -15.36 3.70 -2.50
CA ASP A 256 -16.34 4.79 -2.47
C ASP A 256 -15.70 6.10 -2.99
N GLU A 257 -16.41 6.85 -3.83
CA GLU A 257 -15.91 8.03 -4.56
C GLU A 257 -15.30 9.12 -3.64
N ASP A 258 -15.76 9.22 -2.38
CA ASP A 258 -15.24 10.18 -1.40
C ASP A 258 -13.82 9.84 -0.89
N ALA A 259 -13.36 8.60 -1.09
CA ALA A 259 -12.01 8.15 -0.73
C ALA A 259 -10.98 8.33 -1.85
N ASP A 260 -11.42 8.46 -3.11
CA ASP A 260 -10.56 8.55 -4.30
C ASP A 260 -9.86 9.93 -4.44
N ALA A 261 -10.32 10.93 -3.68
CA ALA A 261 -9.73 12.27 -3.65
C ALA A 261 -8.29 12.33 -3.07
N GLY A 262 -7.67 11.18 -2.80
CA GLY A 262 -6.26 11.03 -2.40
C GLY A 262 -5.32 10.57 -3.52
N HIS A 263 -5.83 10.21 -4.71
CA HIS A 263 -5.05 9.48 -5.73
C HIS A 263 -4.30 10.37 -6.73
N ALA A 264 -4.58 11.68 -6.76
CA ALA A 264 -3.85 12.61 -7.61
C ALA A 264 -2.45 12.92 -7.03
N GLY A 265 -1.45 12.11 -7.40
CA GLY A 265 -0.03 12.47 -7.29
C GLY A 265 0.76 11.84 -6.15
N LEU A 266 0.37 10.66 -5.67
CA LEU A 266 1.23 9.79 -4.88
C LEU A 266 1.64 8.55 -5.69
N ASP A 267 2.26 8.78 -6.85
CA ASP A 267 3.26 7.87 -7.43
C ASP A 267 4.48 7.83 -6.50
N GLY A 268 4.24 7.35 -5.28
CA GLY A 268 5.23 6.87 -4.35
C GLY A 268 5.44 5.39 -4.56
N SER A 269 5.43 4.91 -5.82
CA SER A 269 6.13 3.67 -6.12
C SER A 269 7.49 3.80 -5.44
N PRO A 270 7.86 2.90 -4.52
CA PRO A 270 9.19 2.95 -3.92
C PRO A 270 10.15 3.07 -5.08
N ALA A 271 10.93 4.17 -5.12
CA ALA A 271 11.86 4.45 -6.21
C ALA A 271 12.52 3.14 -6.58
N ARG A 272 12.14 2.57 -7.73
CA ARG A 272 12.61 1.25 -8.13
C ARG A 272 14.11 1.44 -8.24
N VAL A 273 14.83 0.87 -7.28
CA VAL A 273 16.28 0.78 -7.38
C VAL A 273 16.48 -0.12 -8.59
N ARG A 274 16.80 0.52 -9.73
CA ARG A 274 17.40 -0.17 -10.86
C ARG A 274 18.77 -0.69 -10.44
#